data_AF-A0A6B2SU95-F1
#
_entry.id   AF-A0A6B2SU95-F1
#
_cell.length_a   1.000
_cell.length_b   1.000
_cell.length_c   1.000
_cell.angle_alpha   90.00
_cell.angle_beta   90.00
_cell.angle_gamma   90.00
#
_symmetry.space_group_name_H-M   'P 1'
#
loop_
_entity.id
_entity.type
_entity.pdbx_description
1 polymer ?
#
loop_
_entity_poly.entity_id
_entity_poly.type
_entity_poly.pdbx_seq_one_letter_code
_entity_poly.pdbx_strand_id
1 'polypeptide(L)'
;PSRPSPGVVPPVADENLVAVLSGSVRRGRWRVGRRTHAYAVFGSVEIDLSEAIFEHRQVVIKAFAIFGSVEVRVPENVSLRGSGTGVLGSYEVDTLDSPDQDAPVVFVDGVAVMGSIEATPKRGKFVRDLHRQLRKHLGH
;
A
#
# COMPACT_ATOMS: atom_id res chain seq x y z
N PRO A 1 -8.73 -5.08 12.16
CA PRO A 1 -9.86 -4.14 12.35
C PRO A 1 -10.70 -3.96 11.07
N SER A 2 -12.00 -3.65 11.20
CA SER A 2 -12.89 -3.30 10.09
C SER A 2 -12.50 -1.94 9.48
N ARG A 3 -12.97 -1.69 8.25
CA ARG A 3 -12.83 -0.40 7.55
C ARG A 3 -13.16 0.77 8.49
N PRO A 4 -12.41 1.89 8.48
CA PRO A 4 -12.71 3.04 9.31
C PRO A 4 -14.14 3.51 9.06
N SER A 5 -14.92 3.68 10.13
CA SER A 5 -16.28 4.25 10.03
C SER A 5 -16.21 5.65 9.39
N PRO A 6 -17.20 6.02 8.55
CA PRO A 6 -17.29 7.39 8.03
C PRO A 6 -17.16 8.42 9.17
N GLY A 7 -16.20 9.34 9.07
CA GLY A 7 -15.90 10.35 10.10
C GLY A 7 -14.60 10.15 10.90
N VAL A 8 -14.04 8.93 10.95
CA VAL A 8 -12.76 8.66 11.66
C VAL A 8 -11.56 9.20 10.88
N VAL A 9 -11.61 9.08 9.55
CA VAL A 9 -10.60 9.60 8.61
C VAL A 9 -11.24 10.74 7.81
N PRO A 10 -10.61 11.94 7.74
CA PRO A 10 -11.13 13.05 6.96
C PRO A 10 -11.43 12.66 5.50
N PRO A 11 -12.46 13.24 4.87
CA PRO A 11 -12.79 12.95 3.47
C PRO A 11 -11.74 13.55 2.52
N VAL A 12 -11.10 14.64 2.92
CA VAL A 12 -10.05 15.33 2.18
C VAL A 12 -8.74 14.54 2.24
N ALA A 13 -8.03 14.46 1.11
CA ALA A 13 -6.71 13.84 1.06
C ALA A 13 -5.65 14.77 1.67
N ASP A 14 -4.73 14.20 2.44
CA ASP A 14 -3.52 14.89 2.89
C ASP A 14 -2.48 14.98 1.75
N GLU A 15 -2.51 14.02 0.81
CA GLU A 15 -1.60 13.93 -0.32
C GLU A 15 -2.30 13.32 -1.55
N ASN A 16 -1.96 13.84 -2.74
CA ASN A 16 -2.41 13.31 -4.02
C ASN A 16 -1.19 12.90 -4.86
N LEU A 17 -1.18 11.65 -5.32
CA LEU A 17 -0.20 11.12 -6.25
C LEU A 17 -0.90 10.86 -7.58
N VAL A 18 -0.49 11.60 -8.62
CA VAL A 18 -1.14 11.57 -9.92
C VAL A 18 -0.12 11.24 -11.00
N ALA A 19 -0.47 10.27 -11.85
CA ALA A 19 0.28 9.91 -13.04
C ALA A 19 -0.68 9.86 -14.24
N VAL A 20 -0.41 10.65 -15.27
CA VAL A 20 -1.18 10.68 -16.53
C VAL A 20 -0.18 10.56 -17.66
N LEU A 21 -0.20 9.43 -18.37
CA LEU A 21 0.83 9.11 -19.39
C LEU A 21 2.25 9.19 -18.82
N SER A 22 2.41 8.86 -17.55
CA SER A 22 3.64 9.05 -16.78
C SER A 22 3.77 8.05 -15.62
N GLY A 23 4.81 8.21 -14.80
CA GLY A 23 4.96 7.51 -13.53
C GLY A 23 5.03 8.49 -12.36
N SER A 24 4.52 8.10 -11.20
CA SER A 24 4.69 8.81 -9.93
C SER A 24 5.16 7.84 -8.85
N VAL A 25 6.22 8.19 -8.12
CA VAL A 25 6.83 7.31 -7.12
C VAL A 25 6.95 8.04 -5.79
N ARG A 26 6.40 7.43 -4.74
CA ARG A 26 6.50 7.89 -3.37
C ARG A 26 7.22 6.85 -2.51
N ARG A 27 8.46 7.14 -2.12
CA ARG A 27 9.31 6.24 -1.33
C ARG A 27 10.18 7.01 -0.31
N GLY A 28 10.80 6.26 0.60
CA GLY A 28 11.76 6.78 1.60
C GLY A 28 11.12 7.05 2.96
N ARG A 29 11.74 7.92 3.75
CA ARG A 29 11.24 8.28 5.08
C ARG A 29 10.36 9.54 5.01
N TRP A 30 9.06 9.38 5.23
CA TRP A 30 8.13 10.51 5.35
C TRP A 30 6.98 10.20 6.31
N ARG A 31 6.27 11.24 6.77
CA ARG A 31 5.06 11.10 7.57
C ARG A 31 3.88 10.82 6.67
N VAL A 32 3.25 9.66 6.83
CA VAL A 32 2.09 9.26 6.04
C VAL A 32 0.85 9.98 6.57
N GLY A 33 0.13 10.66 5.68
CA GLY A 33 -1.16 11.25 6.01
C GLY A 33 -2.21 10.21 6.38
N ARG A 34 -3.33 10.64 6.94
CA ARG A 34 -4.49 9.78 7.22
C ARG A 34 -5.13 9.30 5.93
N ARG A 35 -5.03 10.10 4.85
CA ARG A 35 -5.62 9.78 3.56
C ARG A 35 -4.74 10.22 2.38
N THR A 36 -4.39 9.26 1.54
CA THR A 36 -3.67 9.49 0.28
C THR A 36 -4.57 9.10 -0.89
N HIS A 37 -4.63 9.90 -1.95
CA HIS A 37 -5.26 9.49 -3.20
C HIS A 37 -4.19 9.22 -4.26
N ALA A 38 -4.34 8.12 -4.98
CA ALA A 38 -3.44 7.65 -6.02
C ALA A 38 -4.23 7.46 -7.32
N TYR A 39 -3.87 8.21 -8.35
CA TYR A 39 -4.52 8.20 -9.65
C TYR A 39 -3.52 7.86 -10.74
N ALA A 40 -3.72 6.74 -11.42
CA ALA A 40 -2.93 6.31 -12.56
C ALA A 40 -3.81 6.21 -13.79
N VAL A 41 -3.56 7.06 -14.81
CA VAL A 41 -4.27 7.02 -16.10
C VAL A 41 -3.23 6.84 -17.20
N PHE A 42 -3.24 5.68 -17.87
CA PHE A 42 -2.19 5.29 -18.83
C PHE A 42 -0.77 5.44 -18.26
N GLY A 43 -0.59 5.09 -16.99
CA GLY A 43 0.64 5.33 -16.25
C GLY A 43 0.73 4.47 -14.99
N SER A 44 1.65 4.81 -14.10
CA SER A 44 1.85 4.07 -12.85
C SER A 44 2.01 4.97 -11.64
N VAL A 45 1.49 4.53 -10.49
CA VAL A 45 1.78 5.13 -9.19
C VAL A 45 2.36 4.06 -8.26
N GLU A 46 3.55 4.31 -7.72
CA GLU A 46 4.19 3.44 -6.73
C GLU A 46 4.23 4.14 -5.37
N ILE A 47 3.71 3.50 -4.33
CA ILE A 47 3.76 3.96 -2.95
C ILE A 47 4.49 2.93 -2.11
N ASP A 48 5.67 3.27 -1.62
CA ASP A 48 6.50 2.39 -0.79
C ASP A 48 6.56 2.88 0.66
N LEU A 49 5.63 2.41 1.48
CA LEU A 49 5.52 2.74 2.89
C LEU A 49 6.55 2.02 3.78
N SER A 50 7.46 1.23 3.21
CA SER A 50 8.39 0.40 4.01
C SER A 50 9.35 1.19 4.91
N GLU A 51 9.64 2.45 4.56
CA GLU A 51 10.46 3.36 5.36
C GLU A 51 9.64 4.52 5.96
N ALA A 52 8.32 4.49 5.79
CA ALA A 52 7.45 5.59 6.17
C ALA A 52 7.13 5.60 7.68
N ILE A 53 6.80 6.78 8.19
CA ILE A 53 6.45 7.04 9.59
C ILE A 53 4.93 7.16 9.68
N PHE A 54 4.32 6.27 10.45
CA PHE A 54 2.88 6.28 10.70
C PHE A 54 2.58 7.07 11.97
N GLU A 55 2.03 8.28 11.82
CA GLU A 55 1.54 9.09 12.97
C GLU A 55 0.09 8.77 13.33
N HIS A 56 -0.54 7.91 12.54
CA HIS A 56 -1.95 7.57 12.65
C HIS A 56 -2.13 6.05 12.62
N ARG A 57 -3.01 5.54 13.48
CA ARG A 57 -3.34 4.10 13.52
C ARG A 57 -4.10 3.62 12.29
N GLN A 58 -4.73 4.53 11.55
CA GLN A 58 -5.54 4.19 10.38
C GLN A 58 -5.13 5.13 9.24
N VAL A 59 -4.65 4.53 8.15
CA VAL A 59 -4.26 5.21 6.93
C VAL A 59 -5.09 4.64 5.79
N VAL A 60 -5.68 5.51 4.97
CA VAL A 60 -6.50 5.11 3.82
C VAL A 60 -5.82 5.55 2.54
N ILE A 61 -5.56 4.60 1.65
CA ILE A 61 -5.11 4.86 0.29
C ILE A 61 -6.29 4.64 -0.64
N LYS A 62 -6.72 5.70 -1.31
CA LYS A 62 -7.72 5.65 -2.38
C LYS A 62 -7.00 5.49 -3.71
N ALA A 63 -7.14 4.34 -4.35
CA ALA A 63 -6.45 4.02 -5.59
C ALA A 63 -7.42 3.95 -6.78
N PHE A 64 -7.09 4.63 -7.87
CA PHE A 64 -7.81 4.55 -9.13
C PHE A 64 -6.80 4.32 -10.24
N ALA A 65 -6.95 3.20 -10.95
CA ALA A 65 -6.11 2.85 -12.09
C ALA A 65 -6.99 2.72 -13.33
N ILE A 66 -6.70 3.48 -14.39
CA ILE A 66 -7.40 3.41 -15.68
C ILE A 66 -6.34 3.19 -16.75
N PHE A 67 -6.31 2.02 -17.38
CA PHE A 67 -5.23 1.62 -18.31
C PHE A 67 -3.82 1.77 -17.71
N GLY A 68 -3.69 1.61 -16.39
CA GLY A 68 -2.46 1.85 -15.65
C GLY A 68 -2.35 0.96 -14.43
N SER A 69 -1.39 1.26 -13.56
CA SER A 69 -1.17 0.50 -12.33
C SER A 69 -1.00 1.38 -11.09
N VAL A 70 -1.45 0.88 -9.94
CA VAL A 70 -1.11 1.42 -8.62
C VAL A 70 -0.53 0.30 -7.77
N GLU A 71 0.71 0.48 -7.30
CA GLU A 71 1.41 -0.46 -6.44
C GLU A 71 1.61 0.14 -5.06
N VAL A 72 1.19 -0.57 -4.01
CA VAL A 72 1.36 -0.17 -2.61
C VAL A 72 2.18 -1.21 -1.87
N ARG A 73 3.32 -0.82 -1.32
CA ARG A 73 4.17 -1.67 -0.49
C ARG A 73 4.10 -1.22 0.94
N VAL A 74 3.84 -2.15 1.86
CA VAL A 74 3.77 -1.86 3.31
C VAL A 74 4.83 -2.64 4.07
N PRO A 75 5.33 -2.16 5.22
CA PRO A 75 6.24 -2.95 6.04
C PRO A 75 5.48 -4.09 6.77
N GLU A 76 6.21 -5.09 7.27
CA GLU A 76 5.58 -6.27 7.92
C GLU A 76 5.01 -5.98 9.32
N ASN A 77 5.33 -4.82 9.91
CA ASN A 77 4.85 -4.42 11.24
C ASN A 77 3.54 -3.63 11.21
N VAL A 78 2.87 -3.53 10.06
CA VAL A 78 1.54 -2.92 9.92
C VAL A 78 0.52 -3.96 9.46
N SER A 79 -0.76 -3.68 9.70
CA SER A 79 -1.82 -4.48 9.08
C SER A 79 -2.21 -3.89 7.72
N LEU A 80 -2.50 -4.74 6.74
CA LEU A 80 -2.92 -4.37 5.39
C LEU A 80 -4.29 -4.98 5.08
N ARG A 81 -5.23 -4.13 4.68
CA ARG A 81 -6.60 -4.53 4.32
C ARG A 81 -6.99 -3.94 2.97
N GLY A 82 -7.67 -4.73 2.15
CA GLY A 82 -8.19 -4.33 0.85
C GLY A 82 -9.71 -4.22 0.83
N SER A 83 -10.23 -3.26 0.09
CA SER A 83 -11.64 -3.15 -0.29
C SER A 83 -11.73 -2.50 -1.66
N GLY A 84 -11.83 -3.28 -2.73
CA GLY A 84 -11.86 -2.73 -4.07
C GLY A 84 -12.27 -3.77 -5.10
N THR A 85 -12.19 -3.37 -6.37
CA THR A 85 -12.58 -4.25 -7.49
C THR A 85 -11.82 -3.89 -8.76
N GLY A 86 -11.63 -4.89 -9.63
CA GLY A 86 -11.13 -4.73 -10.97
C GLY A 86 -12.27 -4.87 -12.00
N VAL A 87 -12.39 -3.91 -12.90
CA VAL A 87 -13.28 -3.93 -14.06
C VAL A 87 -12.42 -4.11 -15.30
N LEU A 88 -12.47 -5.30 -15.90
CA LEU A 88 -11.57 -5.67 -17.02
C LEU A 88 -10.07 -5.55 -16.65
N GLY A 89 -9.74 -5.68 -15.38
CA GLY A 89 -8.40 -5.55 -14.81
C GLY A 89 -8.29 -6.32 -13.49
N SER A 90 -7.26 -6.08 -12.71
CA SER A 90 -7.04 -6.77 -11.43
C SER A 90 -7.05 -5.81 -10.23
N TYR A 91 -7.49 -6.35 -9.09
CA TYR A 91 -7.39 -5.72 -7.79
C TYR A 91 -6.95 -6.81 -6.82
N GLU A 92 -5.73 -6.69 -6.31
CA GLU A 92 -5.08 -7.71 -5.48
C GLU A 92 -4.49 -7.06 -4.23
N VAL A 93 -4.84 -7.60 -3.07
CA VAL A 93 -4.31 -7.15 -1.78
C VAL A 93 -3.91 -8.36 -0.96
N ASP A 94 -2.62 -8.52 -0.74
CA ASP A 94 -2.06 -9.53 0.16
C ASP A 94 -2.29 -9.07 1.59
N THR A 95 -3.44 -9.46 2.15
CA THR A 95 -3.83 -9.05 3.50
C THR A 95 -2.77 -9.47 4.52
N LEU A 96 -2.43 -8.55 5.40
CA LEU A 96 -1.47 -8.75 6.47
C LEU A 96 -2.12 -8.34 7.78
N ASP A 97 -2.01 -9.17 8.80
CA ASP A 97 -2.39 -8.83 10.16
C ASP A 97 -1.15 -8.76 11.03
N SER A 98 -0.91 -7.58 11.60
CA SER A 98 0.16 -7.41 12.57
C SER A 98 -0.19 -8.15 13.87
N PRO A 99 0.77 -8.82 14.53
CA PRO A 99 0.55 -9.43 15.84
C PRO A 99 0.26 -8.36 16.93
N ASP A 100 0.67 -7.12 16.70
CA ASP A 100 0.37 -6.00 17.57
C ASP A 100 -0.99 -5.38 17.21
N GLN A 101 -1.92 -5.39 18.17
CA GLN A 101 -3.25 -4.80 18.02
C GLN A 101 -3.21 -3.27 17.88
N ASP A 102 -2.15 -2.64 18.36
CA ASP A 102 -1.92 -1.20 18.27
C ASP A 102 -1.15 -0.77 17.02
N ALA A 103 -0.75 -1.73 16.19
CA ALA A 103 -0.09 -1.44 14.92
C ALA A 103 -0.95 -0.59 13.99
N PRO A 104 -0.32 0.29 13.18
CA PRO A 104 -1.00 0.98 12.10
C PRO A 104 -1.68 0.01 11.13
N VAL A 105 -2.82 0.42 10.60
CA VAL A 105 -3.57 -0.31 9.58
C VAL A 105 -3.68 0.54 8.33
N VAL A 106 -3.20 -0.02 7.22
CA VAL A 106 -3.30 0.55 5.88
C VAL A 106 -4.49 -0.09 5.17
N PHE A 107 -5.45 0.75 4.78
CA PHE A 107 -6.59 0.35 3.99
C PHE A 107 -6.40 0.82 2.55
N VAL A 108 -6.31 -0.12 1.62
CA VAL A 108 -6.28 0.18 0.19
C VAL A 108 -7.69 0.01 -0.36
N ASP A 109 -8.28 1.09 -0.83
CA ASP A 109 -9.63 1.09 -1.40
C ASP A 109 -9.60 1.69 -2.79
N GLY A 110 -10.21 1.02 -3.77
CA GLY A 110 -10.05 1.47 -5.14
C GLY A 110 -10.76 0.66 -6.19
N VAL A 111 -10.69 1.19 -7.41
CA VAL A 111 -11.18 0.53 -8.62
C VAL A 111 -10.10 0.59 -9.68
N ALA A 112 -9.79 -0.57 -10.26
CA ALA A 112 -8.95 -0.68 -11.45
C ALA A 112 -9.85 -0.90 -12.67
N VAL A 113 -9.73 -0.09 -13.71
CA VAL A 113 -10.44 -0.24 -14.98
C VAL A 113 -9.42 -0.49 -16.08
N MET A 114 -9.43 -1.69 -16.66
CA MET A 114 -8.43 -2.11 -17.67
C MET A 114 -6.97 -1.89 -17.20
N GLY A 115 -6.73 -2.06 -15.91
CA GLY A 115 -5.44 -1.83 -15.25
C GLY A 115 -5.31 -2.70 -14.00
N SER A 116 -4.38 -2.35 -13.11
CA SER A 116 -4.14 -3.09 -11.87
C SER A 116 -4.01 -2.21 -10.64
N ILE A 117 -4.47 -2.72 -9.50
CA ILE A 117 -4.11 -2.21 -8.17
C ILE A 117 -3.56 -3.39 -7.39
N GLU A 118 -2.33 -3.28 -6.90
CA GLU A 118 -1.65 -4.30 -6.12
C GLU A 118 -1.20 -3.71 -4.79
N ALA A 119 -1.46 -4.39 -3.68
CA ALA A 119 -0.92 -4.02 -2.38
C ALA A 119 -0.29 -5.22 -1.67
N THR A 120 1.00 -5.14 -1.36
CA THR A 120 1.77 -6.26 -0.82
C THR A 120 2.66 -5.87 0.38
N PRO A 121 2.82 -6.79 1.35
CA PRO A 121 3.86 -6.68 2.36
C PRO A 121 5.26 -6.75 1.74
N LYS A 122 6.12 -5.82 2.12
CA LYS A 122 7.53 -5.79 1.76
C LYS A 122 8.36 -6.23 2.95
N ARG A 123 8.97 -7.42 2.85
CA ARG A 123 9.96 -7.90 3.82
C ARG A 123 11.05 -6.85 4.04
N GLY A 124 11.26 -6.47 5.31
CA GLY A 124 12.36 -5.60 5.69
C GLY A 124 13.70 -6.19 5.25
N LYS A 125 14.65 -5.34 4.80
CA LYS A 125 15.95 -5.77 4.27
C LYS A 125 16.67 -6.75 5.23
N PHE A 126 16.59 -6.51 6.55
CA PHE A 126 17.18 -7.35 7.59
C PHE A 126 16.66 -8.81 7.60
N VAL A 127 15.35 -9.00 7.48
CA VAL A 127 14.73 -10.35 7.48
C VAL A 127 15.08 -11.08 6.18
N ARG A 128 15.16 -10.36 5.05
CA ARG A 128 15.58 -10.94 3.76
C ARG A 128 17.03 -11.40 3.79
N ASP A 129 17.91 -10.61 4.39
CA ASP A 129 19.34 -10.93 4.48
C ASP A 129 19.61 -12.08 5.45
N LEU A 130 18.91 -12.12 6.59
CA LEU A 130 18.98 -13.25 7.53
C LEU A 130 18.46 -14.54 6.90
N HIS A 131 17.30 -14.51 6.23
CA HIS A 131 16.75 -15.69 5.55
C HIS A 131 17.65 -16.17 4.40
N ARG A 132 18.32 -15.24 3.71
CA ARG A 132 19.32 -15.55 2.68
C ARG A 132 20.56 -16.21 3.29
N GLN A 133 21.04 -15.72 4.44
CA GLN A 133 22.18 -16.31 5.15
C GLN A 133 21.86 -17.70 5.72
N LEU A 134 20.66 -17.89 6.27
CA LEU A 134 20.22 -19.19 6.81
C LEU A 134 20.02 -20.24 5.72
N ARG A 135 19.41 -19.88 4.56
CA ARG A 135 19.32 -20.80 3.41
C ARG A 135 20.68 -21.24 2.90
N LYS A 136 21.69 -20.37 2.96
CA LYS A 136 23.06 -20.71 2.54
C LYS A 136 23.75 -21.70 3.49
N HIS A 137 23.38 -21.73 4.76
CA HIS A 137 24.02 -22.61 5.76
C HIS A 137 23.29 -23.95 5.95
N LEU A 138 21.99 -24.03 5.63
CA LEU A 138 21.17 -25.24 5.80
C LEU A 138 20.99 -26.05 4.50
N GLY A 139 21.61 -25.62 3.40
CA GLY A 139 21.59 -26.31 2.10
C GLY A 139 22.76 -27.27 1.86
N HIS A 140 23.41 -27.75 2.94
CA HIS A 140 24.41 -28.83 2.92
C HIS A 140 23.86 -30.07 3.60
#